data_AF-A0A7S1X686-F1
#
_entry.id   AF-A0A7S1X686-F1
#
_cell.length_a   1.000
_cell.length_b   1.000
_cell.length_c   1.000
_cell.angle_alpha   90.00
_cell.angle_beta   90.00
_cell.angle_gamma   90.00
#
_symmetry.space_group_name_H-M   'P 1'
#
loop_
_entity.id
_entity.type
_entity.pdbx_description
1 polymer ?
#
loop_
_entity_poly.entity_id
_entity_poly.type
_entity_poly.pdbx_seq_one_letter_code
_entity_poly.pdbx_strand_id
1 'polypeptide(L)'
;TLGLFKILREGGGASGGRQLAHPVDLATRMDSFTAILVCSPTDVANMVNKAPAVLELEPPFVLNQMITLKSLLPGTDIARMLELRPSMLLEQELGGILQPQLALLRTYLPGVAIEELVQEYPYILFEEIESGLKGFKELWPDDI
;
A
#
# COMPACT_ATOMS: atom_id res chain seq x y z
N THR A 1 57.14 -12.71 5.78
CA THR A 1 55.86 -11.98 5.81
C THR A 1 54.74 -13.00 6.03
N LEU A 2 54.58 -13.64 7.19
CA LEU A 2 54.21 -13.17 8.53
C LEU A 2 52.99 -12.21 8.58
N GLY A 3 51.82 -12.81 8.84
CA GLY A 3 50.74 -12.31 9.69
C GLY A 3 49.54 -11.67 8.97
N LEU A 4 48.29 -11.87 9.39
CA LEU A 4 47.74 -12.54 10.57
C LEU A 4 46.22 -12.69 10.36
N PHE A 5 45.75 -13.94 10.26
CA PHE A 5 44.38 -14.32 10.61
C PHE A 5 44.21 -14.19 12.12
N LYS A 6 43.70 -13.06 12.61
CA LYS A 6 43.06 -12.90 13.93
C LYS A 6 42.59 -11.46 14.09
N ILE A 7 41.27 -11.24 14.13
CA ILE A 7 40.52 -10.40 15.10
C ILE A 7 39.04 -10.63 14.72
N LEU A 8 38.55 -11.80 15.11
CA LEU A 8 37.13 -12.12 15.26
C LEU A 8 36.98 -12.61 16.70
N ARG A 9 37.10 -11.67 17.65
CA ARG A 9 36.57 -11.82 19.01
C ARG A 9 36.53 -10.46 19.69
N GLU A 10 35.35 -10.20 20.23
CA GLU A 10 35.04 -9.26 21.31
C GLU A 10 34.88 -7.79 20.93
N GLY A 11 33.60 -7.36 20.92
CA GLY A 11 33.24 -5.95 21.05
C GLY A 11 31.87 -5.63 20.49
N GLY A 12 30.83 -5.79 21.30
CA GLY A 12 29.55 -5.12 21.06
C GLY A 12 28.38 -6.07 20.84
N GLY A 13 27.81 -6.55 21.94
CA GLY A 13 26.48 -7.15 21.91
C GLY A 13 25.47 -6.12 21.42
N ALA A 14 25.12 -6.18 20.15
CA ALA A 14 23.85 -5.69 19.67
C ALA A 14 22.82 -6.81 19.90
N SER A 15 22.52 -7.04 21.17
CA SER A 15 21.22 -7.58 21.57
C SER A 15 20.20 -6.50 21.23
N GLY A 16 19.91 -6.34 19.93
CA GLY A 16 18.76 -5.61 19.43
C GLY A 16 17.53 -6.40 19.79
N GLY A 17 17.21 -6.42 21.09
CA GLY A 17 15.93 -6.89 21.57
C GLY A 17 14.88 -6.17 20.74
N ARG A 18 13.98 -6.96 20.14
CA ARG A 18 12.67 -6.50 19.69
C ARG A 18 12.02 -5.78 20.87
N GLN A 19 12.28 -4.48 20.98
CA GLN A 19 11.69 -3.63 22.00
C GLN A 19 10.23 -3.52 21.61
N LEU A 20 9.37 -4.23 22.35
CA LEU A 20 7.93 -4.11 22.24
C LEU A 20 7.58 -2.61 22.34
N ALA A 21 6.93 -2.08 21.31
CA ALA A 21 6.65 -0.66 21.15
C ALA A 21 6.05 -0.07 22.43
N HIS A 22 6.68 0.98 22.96
CA HIS A 22 6.14 1.73 24.08
C HIS A 22 4.80 2.37 23.64
N PRO A 23 3.75 2.41 24.47
CA PRO A 23 2.44 2.96 24.07
C PRO A 23 2.50 4.41 23.56
N VAL A 24 3.49 5.19 24.01
CA VAL A 24 3.77 6.56 23.53
C VAL A 24 4.25 6.58 22.06
N ASP A 25 4.93 5.54 21.62
CA ASP A 25 5.41 5.40 20.23
C ASP A 25 4.25 5.10 19.28
N LEU A 26 3.32 4.24 19.70
CA LEU A 26 2.13 3.89 18.93
C LEU A 26 1.23 5.11 18.66
N ALA A 27 0.90 5.88 19.70
CA ALA A 27 0.05 7.07 19.56
C ALA A 27 0.69 8.09 18.62
N THR A 28 1.99 8.34 18.77
CA THR A 28 2.75 9.26 17.91
C THR A 28 2.75 8.80 16.45
N ARG A 29 2.86 7.49 16.20
CA ARG A 29 2.76 6.92 14.84
C ARG A 29 1.35 7.05 14.27
N MET A 30 0.31 6.80 15.06
CA MET A 30 -1.08 7.00 14.62
C MET A 30 -1.38 8.47 14.28
N ASP A 31 -0.88 9.42 15.08
CA ASP A 31 -1.01 10.86 14.81
C ASP A 31 -0.30 11.25 13.51
N SER A 32 0.89 10.69 13.27
CA SER A 32 1.63 10.92 12.02
C SER A 32 0.86 10.40 10.81
N PHE A 33 0.24 9.22 10.91
CA PHE A 33 -0.62 8.68 9.85
C PHE A 33 -1.86 9.54 9.61
N THR A 34 -2.51 9.98 10.68
CA THR A 34 -3.69 10.87 10.61
C THR A 34 -3.34 12.15 9.84
N ALA A 35 -2.17 12.73 10.10
CA ALA A 35 -1.69 13.93 9.41
C ALA A 35 -1.32 13.69 7.93
N ILE A 36 -0.66 12.58 7.61
CA ILE A 36 -0.20 12.27 6.25
C ILE A 36 -1.36 11.86 5.34
N LEU A 37 -2.26 11.02 5.86
CA LEU A 37 -3.40 10.50 5.12
C LEU A 37 -4.58 11.48 5.10
N VAL A 38 -4.54 12.53 5.94
CA VAL A 38 -5.60 13.53 6.06
C VAL A 38 -6.96 12.87 6.35
N CYS A 39 -6.97 11.91 7.27
CA CYS A 39 -8.16 11.16 7.67
C CYS A 39 -8.39 11.26 9.18
N SER A 40 -9.47 10.67 9.69
CA SER A 40 -9.74 10.70 11.13
C SER A 40 -8.87 9.68 11.87
N PRO A 41 -8.60 9.88 13.17
CA PRO A 41 -7.93 8.88 14.00
C PRO A 41 -8.64 7.52 14.02
N THR A 42 -9.97 7.52 13.83
CA THR A 42 -10.79 6.31 13.75
C THR A 42 -10.47 5.52 12.48
N ASP A 43 -10.28 6.21 11.35
CA ASP A 43 -9.94 5.57 10.07
C ASP A 43 -8.55 4.94 10.16
N VAL A 44 -7.58 5.63 10.76
CA VAL A 44 -6.25 5.08 11.03
C VAL A 44 -6.35 3.86 11.95
N ALA A 45 -7.13 3.91 13.02
CA ALA A 45 -7.33 2.76 13.90
C ALA A 45 -7.92 1.55 13.15
N ASN A 46 -8.90 1.79 12.27
CA ASN A 46 -9.47 0.75 11.42
C ASN A 46 -8.45 0.18 10.44
N MET A 47 -7.60 1.02 9.83
CA MET A 47 -6.51 0.60 8.95
C MET A 47 -5.50 -0.28 9.70
N VAL A 48 -5.08 0.15 10.89
CA VAL A 48 -4.15 -0.58 11.75
C VAL A 48 -4.73 -1.93 12.16
N ASN A 49 -6.01 -2.00 12.51
CA ASN A 49 -6.66 -3.27 12.84
C ASN A 49 -6.63 -4.26 11.67
N LYS A 50 -6.76 -3.78 10.43
CA LYS A 50 -6.70 -4.61 9.22
C LYS A 50 -5.28 -5.00 8.82
N ALA A 51 -4.32 -4.09 9.00
CA ALA A 51 -2.92 -4.31 8.63
C ALA A 51 -1.98 -3.64 9.65
N PRO A 52 -1.67 -4.29 10.80
CA PRO A 52 -0.87 -3.67 11.86
C PRO A 52 0.54 -3.26 11.41
N ALA A 53 1.10 -3.98 10.45
CA ALA A 53 2.42 -3.72 9.88
C ALA A 53 2.54 -2.34 9.22
N VAL A 54 1.44 -1.68 8.86
CA VAL A 54 1.51 -0.31 8.31
C VAL A 54 2.11 0.67 9.31
N LEU A 55 1.95 0.43 10.61
CA LEU A 55 2.57 1.27 11.64
C LEU A 55 4.08 1.18 11.65
N GLU A 56 4.67 0.12 11.09
CA GLU A 56 6.11 -0.03 11.03
C GLU A 56 6.74 0.83 9.92
N LEU A 57 5.92 1.36 9.01
CA LEU A 57 6.39 2.18 7.90
C LEU A 57 6.91 3.54 8.38
N GLU A 58 7.95 4.01 7.70
CA GLU A 58 8.50 5.34 7.93
C GLU A 58 7.61 6.40 7.27
N PRO A 59 7.35 7.54 7.95
CA PRO A 59 6.52 8.62 7.41
C PRO A 59 6.87 9.08 5.97
N PRO A 60 8.15 9.24 5.59
CA PRO A 60 8.52 9.61 4.21
C PRO A 60 8.11 8.56 3.18
N PHE A 61 8.14 7.28 3.54
CA PHE A 61 7.72 6.20 2.66
C PHE A 61 6.20 6.24 2.43
N VAL A 62 5.41 6.41 3.49
CA VAL A 62 3.95 6.56 3.39
C VAL A 62 3.58 7.76 2.53
N LEU A 63 4.27 8.89 2.70
CA LEU A 63 4.05 10.08 1.88
C LEU A 63 4.36 9.82 0.39
N ASN A 64 5.44 9.11 0.08
CA ASN A 64 5.76 8.75 -1.30
C ASN A 64 4.71 7.81 -1.92
N GLN A 65 4.15 6.89 -1.14
CA GLN A 65 3.04 6.03 -1.59
C GLN A 65 1.80 6.87 -1.89
N MET A 66 1.47 7.84 -1.03
CA MET A 66 0.36 8.76 -1.26
C MET A 66 0.53 9.57 -2.55
N ILE A 67 1.73 10.11 -2.79
CA ILE A 67 2.07 10.84 -4.02
C ILE A 67 1.90 9.93 -5.24
N THR A 68 2.42 8.70 -5.16
CA THR A 68 2.31 7.71 -6.24
C THR A 68 0.85 7.40 -6.56
N LEU A 69 0.06 7.07 -5.54
CA LEU A 69 -1.37 6.81 -5.68
C LEU A 69 -2.10 8.00 -6.30
N LYS A 70 -1.84 9.22 -5.82
CA LYS A 70 -2.52 10.41 -6.33
C LYS A 70 -2.10 10.78 -7.76
N SER A 71 -0.88 10.44 -8.17
CA SER A 71 -0.43 10.62 -9.56
C SER A 71 -1.12 9.66 -10.54
N LEU A 72 -1.44 8.44 -10.10
CA LEU A 72 -2.12 7.43 -10.91
C LEU A 72 -3.64 7.61 -10.92
N LEU A 73 -4.18 8.12 -9.81
CA LEU A 73 -5.61 8.22 -9.51
C LEU A 73 -5.95 9.62 -8.95
N PRO A 74 -5.86 10.68 -9.78
CA PRO A 74 -5.96 12.07 -9.32
C PRO A 74 -7.33 12.44 -8.75
N GLY A 75 -8.42 11.86 -9.24
CA GLY A 75 -9.79 12.07 -8.75
C GLY A 75 -10.20 11.21 -7.57
N THR A 76 -9.39 10.19 -7.21
CA THR A 76 -9.75 9.20 -6.18
C THR A 76 -9.49 9.71 -4.75
N ASP A 77 -10.40 9.43 -3.83
CA ASP A 77 -10.15 9.55 -2.39
C ASP A 77 -9.22 8.42 -1.93
N ILE A 78 -7.93 8.73 -1.86
CA ILE A 78 -6.90 7.78 -1.47
C ILE A 78 -7.04 7.35 0.00
N ALA A 79 -7.52 8.24 0.88
CA ALA A 79 -7.71 7.90 2.28
C ALA A 79 -8.77 6.82 2.43
N ARG A 80 -9.91 6.98 1.74
CA ARG A 80 -10.97 5.96 1.68
C ARG A 80 -10.46 4.64 1.09
N MET A 81 -9.72 4.72 0.00
CA MET A 81 -9.14 3.53 -0.65
C MET A 81 -8.20 2.75 0.28
N LEU A 82 -7.35 3.46 1.04
CA LEU A 82 -6.44 2.88 2.01
C LEU A 82 -7.14 2.42 3.30
N GLU A 83 -8.25 3.05 3.70
CA GLU A 83 -9.12 2.56 4.76
C GLU A 83 -9.65 1.16 4.41
N LEU A 84 -10.08 0.98 3.16
CA LEU A 84 -10.58 -0.29 2.65
C LEU A 84 -9.46 -1.33 2.51
N ARG A 85 -8.32 -0.98 1.91
CA ARG A 85 -7.17 -1.88 1.72
C ARG A 85 -5.84 -1.24 2.19
N PRO A 86 -5.55 -1.24 3.49
CA PRO A 86 -4.35 -0.59 4.03
C PRO A 86 -3.04 -1.29 3.67
N SER A 87 -3.10 -2.59 3.32
CA SER A 87 -1.93 -3.36 2.92
C SER A 87 -1.25 -2.82 1.66
N MET A 88 -1.93 -2.00 0.85
CA MET A 88 -1.33 -1.33 -0.33
C MET A 88 -0.12 -0.49 0.04
N LEU A 89 -0.08 0.08 1.25
CA LEU A 89 1.06 0.85 1.71
C LEU A 89 2.33 0.00 1.87
N LEU A 90 2.20 -1.32 2.03
CA LEU A 90 3.33 -2.23 2.23
C LEU A 90 4.05 -2.62 0.93
N GLU A 91 3.49 -2.25 -0.23
CA GLU A 91 4.01 -2.66 -1.54
C GLU A 91 5.21 -1.78 -1.96
N GLN A 92 6.37 -2.39 -2.18
CA GLN A 92 7.60 -1.63 -2.50
C GLN A 92 7.55 -0.94 -3.88
N GLU A 93 6.88 -1.55 -4.86
CA GLU A 93 6.77 -1.04 -6.23
C GLU A 93 5.31 -0.78 -6.61
N LEU A 94 4.56 -0.14 -5.70
CA LEU A 94 3.12 0.10 -5.86
C LEU A 94 2.77 0.68 -7.24
N GLY A 95 3.51 1.68 -7.71
CA GLY A 95 3.27 2.26 -9.04
C GLY A 95 3.43 1.27 -10.20
N GLY A 96 4.46 0.40 -10.13
CA GLY A 96 4.72 -0.63 -11.14
C GLY A 96 3.66 -1.72 -11.16
N ILE A 97 3.03 -2.01 -10.01
CA ILE A 97 1.92 -2.96 -9.89
C ILE A 97 0.62 -2.34 -10.42
N LEU A 98 0.31 -1.11 -10.01
CA LEU A 98 -0.99 -0.49 -10.28
C LEU A 98 -1.15 0.00 -11.71
N GLN A 99 -0.08 0.55 -12.32
CA GLN A 99 -0.15 1.11 -13.66
C GLN A 99 -0.64 0.11 -14.74
N PRO A 100 -0.11 -1.12 -14.85
CA PRO A 100 -0.61 -2.09 -15.83
C PRO A 100 -2.04 -2.52 -15.53
N GLN A 101 -2.41 -2.66 -14.25
CA GLN A 101 -3.76 -3.07 -13.85
C GLN A 101 -4.81 -2.02 -14.19
N LEU A 102 -4.51 -0.74 -13.95
CA LEU A 102 -5.35 0.37 -14.37
C LEU A 102 -5.50 0.44 -15.89
N ALA A 103 -4.44 0.13 -16.65
CA ALA A 103 -4.51 0.09 -18.11
C ALA A 103 -5.43 -1.05 -18.61
N LEU A 104 -5.35 -2.23 -17.99
CA LEU A 104 -6.26 -3.34 -18.29
C LEU A 104 -7.71 -2.97 -17.99
N LEU A 105 -8.00 -2.44 -16.80
CA LEU A 105 -9.37 -2.00 -16.43
C LEU A 105 -9.94 -1.00 -17.44
N ARG A 106 -9.16 0.02 -17.83
CA ARG A 106 -9.57 1.01 -18.82
C ARG A 106 -9.81 0.42 -20.21
N THR A 107 -9.10 -0.64 -20.57
CA THR A 107 -9.22 -1.31 -21.87
C THR A 107 -10.47 -2.19 -21.93
N TYR A 108 -10.76 -2.92 -20.86
CA TYR A 108 -11.84 -3.91 -20.83
C TYR A 108 -13.16 -3.36 -20.29
N LEU A 109 -13.16 -2.23 -19.59
CA LEU A 109 -14.36 -1.59 -19.04
C LEU A 109 -14.53 -0.16 -19.60
N PRO A 110 -14.71 -0.01 -20.92
CA PRO A 110 -14.93 1.30 -21.51
C PRO A 110 -16.22 1.93 -20.96
N GLY A 111 -16.17 3.22 -20.63
CA GLY A 111 -17.31 3.96 -20.08
C GLY A 111 -17.53 3.79 -18.57
N VAL A 112 -16.78 2.91 -17.89
CA VAL A 112 -16.81 2.81 -16.43
C VAL A 112 -15.90 3.87 -15.81
N ALA A 113 -16.40 4.53 -14.76
CA ALA A 113 -15.59 5.43 -13.94
C ALA A 113 -14.59 4.63 -13.10
N ILE A 114 -13.44 4.29 -13.70
CA ILE A 114 -12.43 3.41 -13.07
C ILE A 114 -11.96 3.96 -11.72
N GLU A 115 -11.83 5.28 -11.57
CA GLU A 115 -11.41 5.89 -10.31
C GLU A 115 -12.42 5.67 -9.18
N GLU A 116 -13.72 5.82 -9.45
CA GLU A 116 -14.79 5.52 -8.48
C GLU A 116 -14.83 4.02 -8.15
N LEU A 117 -14.64 3.17 -9.17
CA LEU A 117 -14.59 1.72 -9.00
C LEU A 117 -13.45 1.30 -8.06
N VAL A 118 -12.23 1.78 -8.30
CA VAL A 118 -11.07 1.37 -7.50
C VAL A 118 -11.06 2.02 -6.12
N GLN A 119 -11.72 3.18 -5.96
CA GLN A 119 -11.93 3.77 -4.65
C GLN A 119 -12.72 2.84 -3.72
N GLU A 120 -13.85 2.31 -4.19
CA GLU A 120 -14.75 1.48 -3.39
C GLU A 120 -14.35 0.00 -3.40
N TYR A 121 -13.64 -0.45 -4.43
CA TYR A 121 -13.18 -1.84 -4.58
C TYR A 121 -11.68 -1.92 -4.89
N PRO A 122 -10.79 -1.41 -4.00
CA PRO A 122 -9.34 -1.42 -4.23
C PRO A 122 -8.74 -2.81 -4.40
N TYR A 123 -9.47 -3.86 -4.04
CA TYR A 123 -9.01 -5.22 -4.19
C TYR A 123 -8.75 -5.61 -5.64
N ILE A 124 -9.57 -5.07 -6.56
CA ILE A 124 -9.51 -5.35 -7.99
C ILE A 124 -8.14 -5.05 -8.62
N LEU A 125 -7.37 -4.13 -8.03
CA LEU A 125 -6.06 -3.70 -8.51
C LEU A 125 -4.95 -4.74 -8.29
N PHE A 126 -5.22 -5.83 -7.57
CA PHE A 126 -4.23 -6.86 -7.25
C PHE A 126 -4.73 -8.27 -7.57
N GLU A 127 -5.92 -8.39 -8.16
CA GLU A 127 -6.46 -9.65 -8.64
C GLU A 127 -5.98 -9.93 -10.07
N GLU A 128 -6.00 -11.21 -10.46
CA GLU A 128 -5.78 -11.59 -11.86
C GLU A 128 -7.04 -11.26 -12.68
N ILE A 129 -7.20 -9.99 -13.04
CA ILE A 129 -8.42 -9.49 -13.70
C ILE A 129 -8.48 -9.85 -15.19
N GLU A 130 -7.36 -10.12 -15.85
CA GLU A 130 -7.32 -10.31 -17.31
C GLU A 130 -8.16 -11.52 -17.76
N SER A 131 -8.04 -12.65 -17.06
CA SER A 131 -8.80 -13.87 -17.38
C SER A 131 -10.30 -13.66 -17.17
N GLY A 132 -10.69 -13.00 -16.08
CA GLY A 132 -12.09 -12.67 -15.78
C GLY A 132 -12.70 -11.67 -16.76
N LEU A 133 -11.98 -10.59 -17.08
CA LEU A 133 -12.44 -9.56 -18.01
C LEU A 133 -12.54 -10.07 -19.44
N LYS A 134 -11.61 -10.92 -19.86
CA LYS A 134 -11.67 -11.60 -21.15
C LYS A 134 -12.91 -12.49 -21.25
N GLY A 135 -13.16 -13.31 -20.23
CA GLY A 135 -14.38 -14.14 -20.18
C GLY A 135 -15.66 -13.30 -20.21
N PHE A 136 -15.68 -12.16 -19.51
CA PHE A 136 -16.83 -11.25 -19.54
C PHE A 136 -17.08 -10.66 -20.94
N LYS A 137 -16.02 -10.22 -21.63
CA LYS A 137 -16.11 -9.69 -23.01
C LYS A 137 -16.55 -10.75 -24.02
N GLU A 138 -16.13 -12.00 -23.84
CA GLU A 138 -16.59 -13.12 -24.67
C GLU A 138 -18.09 -13.41 -24.47
N LEU A 139 -18.62 -13.21 -23.26
CA LEU A 139 -20.05 -13.42 -22.95
C LEU A 139 -20.94 -12.25 -23.38
N TRP A 140 -20.39 -11.05 -23.52
CA TRP A 140 -21.12 -9.83 -23.89
C TRP A 140 -20.34 -9.02 -24.95
N PRO A 141 -20.32 -9.48 -26.22
CA PRO A 141 -19.70 -8.73 -27.30
C PRO A 141 -20.45 -7.41 -27.52
N ASP A 142 -19.71 -6.35 -27.88
CA ASP A 142 -20.17 -4.96 -28.03
C ASP A 142 -21.24 -4.74 -29.14
N ASP A 143 -21.88 -5.79 -29.65
CA ASP A 143 -22.83 -5.83 -30.77
C ASP A 143 -24.31 -5.92 -30.31
N ILE A 144 -24.76 -5.04 -29.40
CA ILE A 144 -26.21 -4.82 -29.14
C ILE A 144 -26.54 -3.33 -29.17
#